data_AF-A0A8J4YLH1-F1
#
_entry.id   AF-A0A8J4YLH1-F1
#
_cell.length_a   1.000
_cell.length_b   1.000
_cell.length_c   1.000
_cell.angle_alpha   90.00
_cell.angle_beta   90.00
_cell.angle_gamma   90.00
#
_symmetry.space_group_name_H-M   'P 1'
#
loop_
_entity.id
_entity.type
_entity.pdbx_description
1 polymer ?
#
loop_
_entity_poly.entity_id
_entity_poly.type
_entity_poly.pdbx_seq_one_letter_code
_entity_poly.pdbx_strand_id
1 'polypeptide(L)'
;MGEQAENTIRINFTGTLAVCRALFPLLRPHARVCHVSSSAGHLSEITGDEPAAAQPRAKLAADTLTEEQPCGLMENFVTTAKEGRYRRAGWPGSTYVVSKVGVSALTRIQQHAFNSDPRCDLVVN
;
A
#
# COMPACT_ATOMS: atom_id res chain seq x y z
N MET A 1 -0.03 16.61 -11.04
CA MET A 1 -0.05 15.53 -10.03
C MET A 1 -0.54 14.20 -10.59
N GLY A 2 -1.56 14.15 -11.47
CA GLY A 2 -2.08 12.90 -12.05
C GLY A 2 -1.05 11.96 -12.68
N GLU A 3 -0.24 12.45 -13.63
CA GLU A 3 0.81 11.63 -14.28
C GLU A 3 1.85 11.11 -13.27
N GLN A 4 2.31 11.98 -12.37
CA GLN A 4 3.23 11.60 -11.31
C GLN A 4 2.61 10.56 -10.36
N ALA A 5 1.32 10.70 -10.03
CA ALA A 5 0.59 9.75 -9.17
C ALA A 5 0.54 8.38 -9.84
N GLU A 6 0.13 8.34 -11.12
CA GLU A 6 0.08 7.11 -11.91
C GLU A 6 1.44 6.42 -11.98
N ASN A 7 2.51 7.15 -12.33
CA ASN A 7 3.85 6.58 -12.42
C ASN A 7 4.37 6.11 -11.06
N THR A 8 4.21 6.91 -10.00
CA THR A 8 4.71 6.56 -8.67
C THR A 8 4.00 5.32 -8.12
N ILE A 9 2.68 5.25 -8.25
CA ILE A 9 1.87 4.13 -7.76
C ILE A 9 2.15 2.87 -8.57
N ARG A 10 2.21 2.98 -9.90
CA ARG A 10 2.54 1.87 -10.79
C ARG A 10 3.87 1.22 -10.43
N ILE A 11 4.90 2.01 -10.14
CA ILE A 11 6.24 1.51 -9.82
C ILE A 11 6.30 1.01 -8.38
N ASN A 12 6.00 1.86 -7.41
CA ASN A 12 6.30 1.58 -6.00
C ASN A 12 5.30 0.61 -5.35
N PHE A 13 4.04 0.63 -5.77
CA PHE A 13 2.99 -0.20 -5.18
C PHE A 13 2.63 -1.37 -6.09
N THR A 14 2.08 -1.10 -7.27
CA THR A 14 1.60 -2.17 -8.18
C THR A 14 2.74 -3.05 -8.66
N GLY A 15 3.90 -2.46 -8.99
CA GLY A 15 5.11 -3.19 -9.37
C GLY A 15 5.61 -4.11 -8.25
N THR A 16 5.70 -3.60 -7.02
CA THR A 16 6.04 -4.40 -5.83
C THR A 16 5.08 -5.57 -5.65
N LEU A 17 3.77 -5.31 -5.72
CA LEU A 17 2.74 -6.34 -5.60
C LEU A 17 2.88 -7.42 -6.68
N ALA A 18 3.16 -7.03 -7.93
CA ALA A 18 3.37 -7.96 -9.02
C ALA A 18 4.59 -8.85 -8.79
N VAL A 19 5.70 -8.29 -8.29
CA VAL A 19 6.89 -9.05 -7.90
C VAL A 19 6.58 -10.04 -6.78
N CYS A 20 5.84 -9.62 -5.75
CA CYS A 20 5.39 -10.52 -4.69
C CYS A 20 4.59 -11.69 -5.25
N ARG A 21 3.59 -11.43 -6.09
CA ARG A 21 2.75 -12.47 -6.69
C ARG A 21 3.57 -13.46 -7.52
N ALA A 22 4.59 -12.99 -8.23
CA ALA A 22 5.47 -13.86 -9.02
C ALA A 22 6.45 -14.68 -8.15
N LEU A 23 6.99 -14.10 -7.08
CA LEU A 23 8.07 -14.71 -6.30
C LEU A 23 7.60 -15.47 -5.06
N PHE A 24 6.44 -15.13 -4.49
CA PHE A 24 5.94 -15.75 -3.25
C PHE A 24 5.72 -17.27 -3.36
N PRO A 25 5.23 -17.82 -4.50
CA PRO A 25 5.15 -19.25 -4.68
C PRO A 25 6.52 -19.97 -4.64
N LEU A 26 7.61 -19.25 -4.91
CA LEU A 26 8.98 -19.79 -4.93
C LEU A 26 9.69 -19.72 -3.58
N LEU A 27 9.08 -19.09 -2.57
CA LEU A 27 9.66 -18.98 -1.24
C LEU A 27 9.79 -20.36 -0.58
N ARG A 28 10.99 -20.62 -0.06
CA ARG A 28 11.33 -21.81 0.73
C ARG A 28 10.95 -21.59 2.20
N PRO A 29 10.82 -22.66 3.01
CA PRO A 29 10.71 -22.51 4.47
C PRO A 29 11.81 -21.58 5.03
N HIS A 30 11.46 -20.78 6.04
CA HIS A 30 12.34 -19.78 6.66
C HIS A 30 12.74 -18.60 5.75
N ALA A 31 12.09 -18.40 4.60
CA ALA A 31 12.38 -17.23 3.76
C ALA A 31 12.01 -15.92 4.46
N ARG A 32 12.74 -14.85 4.09
CA ARG A 32 12.54 -13.48 4.55
C ARG A 32 12.36 -12.57 3.35
N VAL A 33 11.29 -11.80 3.35
CA VAL A 33 11.00 -10.76 2.35
C VAL A 33 11.11 -9.41 3.05
N CYS A 34 11.77 -8.44 2.42
CA CYS A 34 11.90 -7.10 2.97
C CYS A 34 11.37 -6.07 1.96
N HIS A 35 10.31 -5.38 2.35
CA HIS A 35 9.75 -4.24 1.65
C HIS A 35 10.45 -2.97 2.10
N VAL A 36 11.20 -2.36 1.18
CA VAL A 36 11.84 -1.07 1.45
C VAL A 36 10.78 0.03 1.35
N SER A 37 10.12 0.34 2.47
CA SER A 37 9.19 1.45 2.60
C SER A 37 9.93 2.79 2.86
N SER A 38 9.36 3.66 3.69
CA SER A 38 9.91 4.95 4.11
C SER A 38 9.22 5.39 5.40
N SER A 39 9.79 6.34 6.15
CA SER A 39 9.05 7.06 7.20
C SER A 39 7.78 7.73 6.66
N ALA A 40 7.78 8.10 5.38
CA ALA A 40 6.61 8.58 4.64
C ALA A 40 5.48 7.54 4.49
N GLY A 41 5.71 6.27 4.85
CA GLY A 41 4.72 5.20 4.80
C GLY A 41 3.81 5.12 6.04
N HIS A 42 3.98 6.03 7.00
CA HIS A 42 3.15 6.04 8.20
C HIS A 42 1.73 6.57 7.91
N LEU A 43 0.70 6.01 8.54
CA LEU A 43 -0.70 6.42 8.31
C LEU A 43 -0.97 7.88 8.67
N SER A 44 -0.19 8.48 9.59
CA SER A 44 -0.27 9.90 9.93
C SER A 44 0.07 10.83 8.76
N GLU A 45 0.81 10.33 7.77
CA GLU A 45 1.21 11.08 6.58
C GLU A 45 0.07 11.23 5.57
N ILE A 46 -1.06 10.55 5.79
CA ILE A 46 -2.30 10.84 5.05
C ILE A 46 -2.90 12.14 5.62
N THR A 47 -2.44 13.27 5.08
CA THR A 47 -2.79 14.64 5.50
C THR A 47 -3.68 15.37 4.48
N GLY A 48 -4.67 14.67 3.92
CA GLY A 48 -5.69 15.32 3.08
C GLY A 48 -6.74 16.07 3.92
N ASP A 49 -7.77 16.60 3.26
CA ASP A 49 -8.82 17.37 3.92
C ASP A 49 -9.65 16.47 4.85
N GLU A 50 -9.94 16.93 6.06
CA GLU A 50 -10.85 16.25 6.98
C GLU A 50 -12.31 16.56 6.61
N PRO A 51 -13.25 15.62 6.82
CA PRO A 51 -13.07 14.29 7.41
C PRO A 51 -12.64 13.21 6.40
N ALA A 52 -12.44 13.55 5.13
CA ALA A 52 -12.17 12.57 4.08
C ALA A 52 -10.90 11.75 4.34
N ALA A 53 -9.86 12.35 4.90
CA ALA A 53 -8.59 11.68 5.24
C ALA A 53 -8.73 10.59 6.32
N ALA A 54 -9.76 10.65 7.18
CA ALA A 54 -10.03 9.60 8.16
C ALA A 54 -10.38 8.25 7.50
N GLN A 55 -11.04 8.25 6.34
CA GLN A 55 -11.49 7.04 5.67
C GLN A 55 -10.33 6.16 5.14
N PRO A 56 -9.38 6.67 4.32
CA PRO A 56 -8.25 5.85 3.86
C PRO A 56 -7.36 5.43 5.03
N ARG A 57 -7.17 6.27 6.07
CA ARG A 57 -6.43 5.87 7.28
C ARG A 57 -7.09 4.70 8.00
N ALA A 58 -8.39 4.77 8.26
CA ALA A 58 -9.13 3.71 8.94
C ALA A 58 -9.12 2.40 8.13
N LYS A 59 -9.33 2.49 6.80
CA LYS A 59 -9.27 1.32 5.92
C LYS A 59 -7.89 0.67 5.97
N LEU A 60 -6.82 1.44 5.77
CA LEU A 60 -5.45 0.92 5.75
C LEU A 60 -4.92 0.48 7.12
N ALA A 61 -5.57 0.90 8.21
CA ALA A 61 -5.26 0.46 9.57
C ALA A 61 -5.91 -0.88 9.93
N ALA A 62 -6.96 -1.30 9.21
CA ALA A 62 -7.77 -2.46 9.57
C ALA A 62 -6.96 -3.77 9.51
N ASP A 63 -7.14 -4.64 10.50
CA ASP A 63 -6.49 -5.95 10.52
C ASP A 63 -7.14 -6.96 9.55
N THR A 64 -8.36 -6.67 9.10
CA THR A 64 -9.09 -7.47 8.10
C THR A 64 -8.81 -7.02 6.67
N LEU A 65 -7.75 -6.24 6.46
CA LEU A 65 -7.41 -5.67 5.16
C LEU A 65 -7.02 -6.77 4.17
N THR A 66 -7.60 -6.78 2.97
CA THR A 66 -7.23 -7.70 1.87
C THR A 66 -6.41 -6.96 0.81
N GLU A 67 -5.69 -7.67 -0.06
CA GLU A 67 -4.86 -7.04 -1.10
C GLU A 67 -5.67 -6.13 -2.05
N GLU A 68 -6.94 -6.45 -2.29
CA GLU A 68 -7.83 -5.70 -3.20
C GLU A 68 -8.14 -4.30 -2.65
N GLN A 69 -8.22 -4.16 -1.33
CA GLN A 69 -8.63 -2.90 -0.69
C GLN A 69 -7.58 -1.79 -0.86
N PRO A 70 -6.27 -2.00 -0.60
CA PRO A 70 -5.24 -1.04 -0.97
C PRO A 70 -5.17 -0.78 -2.47
N CYS A 71 -5.38 -1.78 -3.33
CA CYS A 71 -5.38 -1.55 -4.78
C CYS A 71 -6.45 -0.53 -5.18
N GLY A 72 -7.69 -0.71 -4.71
CA GLY A 72 -8.77 0.25 -4.96
C GLY A 72 -8.52 1.63 -4.35
N LEU A 73 -7.84 1.70 -3.21
CA LEU A 73 -7.43 2.98 -2.61
C LEU A 73 -6.34 3.69 -3.43
N MET A 74 -5.34 2.96 -3.93
CA MET A 74 -4.29 3.51 -4.79
C MET A 74 -4.87 3.99 -6.14
N GLU A 75 -5.81 3.24 -6.72
CA GLU A 75 -6.53 3.64 -7.93
C GLU A 75 -7.39 4.89 -7.70
N ASN A 76 -8.08 4.97 -6.55
CA ASN A 76 -8.82 6.16 -6.15
C ASN A 76 -7.90 7.38 -6.02
N PHE A 77 -6.72 7.24 -5.42
CA PHE A 77 -5.74 8.32 -5.36
C PHE A 77 -5.31 8.77 -6.76
N VAL A 78 -4.93 7.85 -7.65
CA VAL A 78 -4.51 8.19 -9.02
C VAL A 78 -5.64 8.92 -9.76
N THR A 79 -6.87 8.43 -9.65
CA THR A 79 -8.05 9.04 -10.28
C THR A 79 -8.27 10.46 -9.77
N THR A 80 -8.36 10.64 -8.45
CA THR A 80 -8.61 11.96 -7.85
C THR A 80 -7.44 12.92 -8.04
N ALA A 81 -6.21 12.44 -8.20
CA ALA A 81 -5.04 13.24 -8.56
C ALA A 81 -5.07 13.72 -10.01
N LYS A 82 -5.57 12.90 -10.96
CA LYS A 82 -5.82 13.29 -12.36
C LYS A 82 -6.91 14.36 -12.44
N GLU A 83 -7.91 14.27 -11.58
CA GLU A 83 -9.04 15.22 -11.51
C GLU A 83 -8.74 16.49 -10.71
N GLY A 84 -7.55 16.60 -10.09
CA GLY A 84 -7.19 17.74 -9.24
C GLY A 84 -7.96 17.82 -7.90
N ARG A 85 -8.62 16.74 -7.48
CA ARG A 85 -9.47 16.66 -6.28
C ARG A 85 -8.89 15.81 -5.15
N TYR A 86 -7.65 15.34 -5.27
CA TYR A 86 -7.02 14.42 -4.30
C TYR A 86 -7.08 14.90 -2.83
N ARG A 87 -6.87 16.20 -2.54
CA ARG A 87 -6.99 16.74 -1.17
C ARG A 87 -8.38 16.56 -0.59
N ARG A 88 -9.42 16.94 -1.35
CA ARG A 88 -10.83 16.76 -0.98
C ARG A 88 -11.22 15.29 -0.84
N ALA A 89 -10.52 14.40 -1.54
CA ALA A 89 -10.66 12.95 -1.41
C ALA A 89 -9.87 12.36 -0.22
N GLY A 90 -9.22 13.19 0.59
CA GLY A 90 -8.51 12.77 1.80
C GLY A 90 -7.03 12.40 1.59
N TRP A 91 -6.48 12.64 0.41
CA TRP A 91 -5.08 12.29 0.09
C TRP A 91 -4.11 13.46 0.32
N PRO A 92 -2.86 13.17 0.74
CA PRO A 92 -1.82 14.18 0.89
C PRO A 92 -1.34 14.70 -0.47
N GLY A 93 -0.61 15.82 -0.46
CA GLY A 93 0.03 16.41 -1.65
C GLY A 93 1.29 15.70 -2.13
N SER A 94 1.52 14.45 -1.73
CA SER A 94 2.73 13.69 -2.06
C SER A 94 2.37 12.31 -2.60
N THR A 95 2.66 12.07 -3.88
CA THR A 95 2.45 10.76 -4.53
C THR A 95 3.34 9.69 -3.91
N TYR A 96 4.54 10.09 -3.44
CA TYR A 96 5.48 9.22 -2.77
C TYR A 96 4.93 8.71 -1.44
N VAL A 97 4.37 9.60 -0.61
CA VAL A 97 3.71 9.22 0.66
C VAL A 97 2.64 8.17 0.41
N VAL A 98 1.69 8.44 -0.50
CA VAL A 98 0.60 7.50 -0.78
C VAL A 98 1.14 6.13 -1.22
N SER A 99 2.17 6.12 -2.07
CA SER A 99 2.79 4.87 -2.51
C SER A 99 3.45 4.08 -1.37
N LYS A 100 4.13 4.76 -0.45
CA LYS A 100 4.83 4.11 0.68
C LYS A 100 3.87 3.66 1.77
N VAL A 101 2.78 4.39 1.98
CA VAL A 101 1.68 3.93 2.83
C VAL A 101 1.08 2.64 2.27
N GLY A 102 0.88 2.57 0.94
CA GLY A 102 0.44 1.34 0.27
C GLY A 102 1.39 0.15 0.50
N VAL A 103 2.70 0.36 0.38
CA VAL A 103 3.72 -0.68 0.64
C VAL A 103 3.71 -1.13 2.11
N SER A 104 3.59 -0.21 3.06
CA SER A 104 3.51 -0.54 4.49
C SER A 104 2.23 -1.33 4.82
N ALA A 105 1.09 -1.00 4.18
CA ALA A 105 -0.13 -1.79 4.31
C ALA A 105 0.03 -3.19 3.70
N LEU A 106 0.66 -3.28 2.51
CA LEU A 106 0.92 -4.56 1.84
C LEU A 106 1.75 -5.50 2.70
N THR A 107 2.76 -4.97 3.38
CA THR A 107 3.62 -5.73 4.30
C THR A 107 2.80 -6.43 5.39
N ARG A 108 1.85 -5.71 6.02
CA ARG A 108 0.95 -6.25 7.05
C ARG A 108 0.04 -7.35 6.49
N ILE A 109 -0.57 -7.11 5.34
CA ILE A 109 -1.47 -8.08 4.67
C ILE A 109 -0.72 -9.37 4.36
N GLN A 110 0.48 -9.25 3.79
CA GLN A 110 1.26 -10.39 3.37
C GLN A 110 1.81 -11.18 4.57
N GLN A 111 2.20 -10.51 5.65
CA GLN A 111 2.56 -11.22 6.88
C GLN A 111 1.36 -11.97 7.46
N HIS A 112 0.18 -11.38 7.46
CA HIS A 112 -1.04 -12.07 7.89
C HIS A 112 -1.33 -13.31 7.04
N ALA A 113 -1.14 -13.23 5.71
CA ALA A 113 -1.26 -14.39 4.83
C ALA A 113 -0.21 -15.48 5.15
N PHE A 114 1.05 -15.09 5.39
CA PHE A 114 2.13 -16.00 5.76
C PHE A 114 1.91 -16.71 7.10
N ASN A 115 1.21 -16.08 8.04
CA ASN A 115 0.85 -16.72 9.31
C ASN A 115 -0.08 -17.93 9.13
N SER A 116 -0.80 -18.00 8.01
CA SER A 116 -1.69 -19.12 7.65
C SER A 116 -1.08 -20.04 6.59
N ASP A 117 0.15 -19.79 6.16
CA ASP A 117 0.82 -20.58 5.12
C ASP A 117 1.35 -21.90 5.71
N PRO A 118 1.18 -23.05 5.02
CA PRO A 118 1.68 -24.33 5.51
C PRO A 118 3.21 -24.42 5.54
N ARG A 119 3.94 -23.54 4.83
CA ARG A 119 5.40 -23.48 4.86
C ARG A 119 5.87 -22.87 6.17
N CYS A 120 6.83 -23.51 6.81
CA CYS A 120 7.34 -23.07 8.11
C CYS A 120 7.96 -21.67 8.04
N ASP A 121 7.54 -20.81 8.96
CA ASP A 121 8.24 -19.58 9.36
C ASP A 121 8.56 -18.65 8.18
N LEU A 122 7.55 -18.26 7.40
CA LEU A 122 7.69 -17.20 6.40
C LEU A 122 7.50 -15.83 7.04
N VAL A 123 8.40 -14.89 6.74
CA VAL A 123 8.33 -13.54 7.29
C VAL A 123 8.49 -12.50 6.18
N VAL A 124 7.67 -11.44 6.27
CA VAL A 124 7.77 -10.23 5.47
C VAL A 124 7.77 -9.00 6.39
N ASN A 125 8.71 -8.08 6.16
CA ASN A 125 8.89 -6.85 6.94
C ASN A 125 9.02 -5.61 6.08
#